data_AF-A0A2H0QNH0-F1
#
_entry.id   AF-A0A2H0QNH0-F1
#
_cell.length_a   1.000
_cell.length_b   1.000
_cell.length_c   1.000
_cell.angle_alpha   90.00
_cell.angle_beta   90.00
_cell.angle_gamma   90.00
#
_symmetry.space_group_name_H-M   'P 1'
#
loop_
_entity.id
_entity.type
_entity.pdbx_description
1 polymer ?
#
loop_
_entity_poly.entity_id
_entity_poly.type
_entity_poly.pdbx_seq_one_letter_code
_entity_poly.pdbx_strand_id
1 'polypeptide(L)'
;MKTKEALLTTFVLALQMAHVPMVMAQDDLLDDTSSVLESEEIDIEGQFNRPSPADRIEKMRKKLEKQNEQMVQKKIEEKRINSEMELMKDLQKKFRNQAADDGDQVSVRQASTQVVVAAPPAPAKEEKKNRITPYAGLTRFNEACLDGCESKIHAGLAFDTMVSDRFSVGIGLGLTTMSIIDTANTFGQNYYNTGFNVSTTGDEIDYTRVGLDLNSKFFFTVETKLRPFVGVGVGYERASVKYTKKSSQFQNNFGTNSNLGDDSVTGSSVSASGILGAELLLSDSIGVQLDFRYKKNLTNGFGKDSQTTNNSTYLNFNEIVLSNLGTEIQDSSEAQVNLGLTIGF
;
A
#
# COMPACT_ATOMS: atom_id res chain seq x y z
N MET A 1 16.09 -11.98 34.79
CA MET A 1 15.99 -11.00 33.68
C MET A 1 16.63 -11.57 32.41
N LYS A 2 16.00 -12.50 31.67
CA LYS A 2 16.50 -13.01 30.36
C LYS A 2 15.36 -13.59 29.49
N THR A 3 14.21 -12.92 29.40
CA THR A 3 13.06 -13.44 28.63
C THR A 3 12.35 -12.39 27.76
N LYS A 4 12.87 -11.17 27.64
CA LYS A 4 12.23 -10.10 26.86
C LYS A 4 12.78 -9.91 25.44
N GLU A 5 13.90 -10.53 25.08
CA GLU A 5 14.53 -10.35 23.77
C GLU A 5 14.15 -11.43 22.73
N ALA A 6 13.64 -12.58 23.16
CA ALA A 6 13.30 -13.67 22.23
C ALA A 6 11.98 -13.45 21.46
N LEU A 7 11.08 -12.59 21.97
CA LEU A 7 9.77 -12.40 21.37
C LEU A 7 9.79 -11.40 20.20
N LEU A 8 10.75 -10.47 20.18
CA LEU A 8 10.88 -9.45 19.14
C LEU A 8 11.54 -10.03 17.87
N THR A 9 12.49 -10.94 18.03
CA THR A 9 13.23 -11.55 16.90
C THR A 9 12.43 -12.62 16.18
N THR A 10 11.50 -13.29 16.87
CA THR A 10 10.64 -14.32 16.27
C THR A 10 9.50 -13.74 15.42
N PHE A 11 9.11 -12.48 15.67
CA PHE A 11 8.02 -11.83 14.94
C PHE A 11 8.44 -11.27 13.57
N VAL A 12 9.72 -10.92 13.41
CA VAL A 12 10.27 -10.45 12.12
C VAL A 12 10.48 -11.61 11.13
N LEU A 13 10.64 -12.84 11.61
CA LEU A 13 10.87 -14.02 10.76
C LEU A 13 9.58 -14.62 10.17
N ALA A 14 8.40 -14.29 10.72
CA ALA A 14 7.12 -14.81 10.24
C ALA A 14 6.56 -14.07 9.01
N LEU A 15 7.06 -12.86 8.70
CA LEU A 15 6.59 -12.07 7.56
C LEU A 15 7.29 -12.42 6.23
N GLN A 16 8.32 -13.26 6.24
CA GLN A 16 9.10 -13.64 5.04
C GLN A 16 8.52 -14.87 4.30
N MET A 17 7.52 -15.56 4.86
CA MET A 17 6.99 -16.83 4.33
C MET A 17 5.76 -16.67 3.40
N ALA A 18 5.31 -15.46 3.10
CA ALA A 18 4.20 -15.22 2.17
C ALA A 18 4.69 -14.86 0.76
N HIS A 19 5.60 -15.66 0.20
CA HIS A 19 5.85 -15.66 -1.24
C HIS A 19 4.77 -16.53 -1.89
N VAL A 20 3.72 -15.91 -2.40
CA VAL A 20 2.78 -16.58 -3.31
C VAL A 20 3.51 -16.79 -4.64
N PRO A 21 3.74 -18.03 -5.11
CA PRO A 21 4.27 -18.23 -6.45
C PRO A 21 3.18 -17.83 -7.45
N MET A 22 3.38 -16.69 -8.11
CA MET A 22 2.65 -16.30 -9.32
C MET A 22 3.21 -17.14 -10.47
N VAL A 23 2.86 -18.42 -10.48
CA VAL A 23 3.09 -19.35 -11.60
C VAL A 23 1.72 -19.65 -12.19
N MET A 24 1.65 -19.74 -13.52
CA MET A 24 0.46 -19.94 -14.37
C MET A 24 -0.10 -18.65 -15.01
N ALA A 25 0.73 -17.96 -15.81
CA ALA A 25 0.24 -17.02 -16.85
C ALA A 25 1.09 -17.04 -18.13
N GLN A 26 1.93 -18.06 -18.33
CA GLN A 26 2.92 -18.06 -19.41
C GLN A 26 2.61 -19.03 -20.57
N ASP A 27 1.67 -19.97 -20.39
CA ASP A 27 1.34 -20.94 -21.45
C ASP A 27 0.24 -20.49 -22.41
N ASP A 28 -0.58 -19.49 -22.06
CA ASP A 28 -1.72 -19.05 -22.90
C ASP A 28 -1.37 -17.88 -23.83
N LEU A 29 -0.12 -17.36 -23.75
CA LEU A 29 0.33 -16.21 -24.53
C LEU A 29 0.94 -16.58 -25.90
N LEU A 30 1.16 -17.88 -26.15
CA LEU A 30 1.84 -18.36 -27.36
C LEU A 30 0.88 -18.81 -28.47
N ASP A 31 -0.40 -19.03 -28.16
CA ASP A 31 -1.40 -19.42 -29.16
C ASP A 31 -1.95 -18.20 -29.93
N ASP A 32 -2.00 -17.03 -29.29
CA ASP A 32 -2.61 -15.81 -29.86
C ASP A 32 -1.72 -15.07 -30.88
N THR A 33 -0.40 -15.33 -30.93
CA THR A 33 0.48 -14.73 -31.96
C THR A 33 0.29 -15.32 -33.36
N SER A 34 -0.37 -16.48 -33.48
CA SER A 34 -0.67 -17.09 -34.78
C SER A 34 -1.87 -16.43 -35.48
N SER A 35 -2.87 -15.96 -34.72
CA SER A 35 -4.09 -15.33 -35.26
C SER A 35 -3.89 -13.88 -35.76
N VAL A 36 -2.83 -13.20 -35.30
CA VAL A 36 -2.50 -11.83 -35.72
C VAL A 36 -1.80 -11.79 -37.08
N LEU A 37 -1.22 -12.90 -37.53
CA LEU A 37 -0.52 -12.99 -38.82
C LEU A 37 -1.42 -13.45 -39.99
N GLU A 38 -2.66 -13.89 -39.73
CA GLU A 38 -3.57 -14.43 -40.77
C GLU A 38 -4.70 -13.48 -41.21
N SER A 39 -4.69 -12.19 -40.82
CA SER A 39 -5.78 -11.26 -41.20
C SER A 39 -5.41 -10.15 -42.19
N GLU A 40 -4.28 -10.25 -42.89
CA GLU A 40 -4.00 -9.41 -44.06
C GLU A 40 -4.65 -9.99 -45.32
N GLU A 41 -5.98 -10.12 -45.31
CA GLU A 41 -6.73 -10.33 -46.55
C GLU A 41 -6.91 -8.97 -47.23
N ILE A 42 -6.08 -8.73 -48.25
CA ILE A 42 -6.16 -7.56 -49.12
C ILE A 42 -7.37 -7.77 -50.04
N ASP A 43 -8.48 -7.11 -49.73
CA ASP A 43 -9.63 -7.05 -50.63
C ASP A 43 -9.37 -6.05 -51.78
N ILE A 44 -9.55 -6.51 -53.02
CA ILE A 44 -9.14 -5.86 -54.28
C ILE A 44 -10.21 -4.84 -54.73
N GLU A 45 -10.88 -4.15 -53.80
CA GLU A 45 -11.90 -3.14 -54.14
C GLU A 45 -11.83 -1.90 -53.24
N GLY A 46 -10.63 -1.35 -53.05
CA GLY A 46 -10.38 0.11 -52.95
C GLY A 46 -11.18 0.99 -51.96
N GLN A 47 -12.04 0.45 -51.09
CA GLN A 47 -12.79 1.21 -50.09
C GLN A 47 -12.15 1.03 -48.72
N PHE A 48 -11.44 2.07 -48.29
CA PHE A 48 -10.86 2.17 -46.95
C PHE A 48 -11.95 2.35 -45.90
N ASN A 49 -12.61 1.28 -45.48
CA ASN A 49 -13.26 1.21 -44.17
C ASN A 49 -12.30 0.54 -43.17
N ARG A 50 -11.16 1.18 -42.91
CA ARG A 50 -10.26 0.77 -41.83
C ARG A 50 -10.89 1.20 -40.50
N PRO A 51 -11.20 0.27 -39.58
CA PRO A 51 -11.62 0.65 -38.24
C PRO A 51 -10.51 1.49 -37.60
N SER A 52 -10.89 2.61 -36.98
CA SER A 52 -9.95 3.53 -36.34
C SER A 52 -9.13 2.78 -35.28
N PRO A 53 -7.87 3.17 -35.00
CA PRO A 53 -7.14 2.68 -33.84
C PRO A 53 -7.97 2.73 -32.54
N ALA A 54 -8.86 3.72 -32.42
CA ALA A 54 -9.83 3.82 -31.34
C ALA A 54 -10.85 2.67 -31.33
N ASP A 55 -11.43 2.30 -32.48
CA ASP A 55 -12.40 1.20 -32.61
C ASP A 55 -11.78 -0.16 -32.27
N ARG A 56 -10.49 -0.33 -32.56
CA ARG A 56 -9.74 -1.55 -32.18
C ARG A 56 -9.54 -1.63 -30.66
N ILE A 57 -9.20 -0.52 -30.02
CA ILE A 57 -9.07 -0.44 -28.57
C ILE A 57 -10.42 -0.68 -27.89
N GLU A 58 -11.51 -0.14 -28.44
CA GLU A 58 -12.86 -0.36 -27.91
C GLU A 58 -13.29 -1.83 -28.04
N LYS A 59 -13.02 -2.48 -29.18
CA LYS A 59 -13.28 -3.92 -29.35
C LYS A 59 -12.45 -4.77 -28.39
N MET A 60 -11.18 -4.43 -28.17
CA MET A 60 -10.32 -5.12 -27.19
C MET A 60 -10.85 -4.93 -25.76
N ARG A 61 -11.24 -3.71 -25.39
CA ARG A 61 -11.82 -3.41 -24.08
C ARG A 61 -13.10 -4.20 -23.85
N LYS A 62 -13.99 -4.26 -24.85
CA LYS A 62 -15.23 -5.04 -24.78
C LYS A 62 -14.98 -6.54 -24.68
N LYS A 63 -13.94 -7.07 -25.34
CA LYS A 63 -13.54 -8.48 -25.24
C LYS A 63 -12.99 -8.79 -23.84
N LEU A 64 -12.14 -7.92 -23.29
CA LEU A 64 -11.58 -8.06 -21.95
C LEU A 64 -12.64 -7.93 -20.85
N GLU A 65 -13.59 -7.00 -20.98
CA GLU A 65 -14.71 -6.85 -20.06
C GLU A 65 -15.59 -8.12 -20.05
N LYS A 66 -15.89 -8.67 -21.23
CA LYS A 66 -16.66 -9.93 -21.35
C LYS A 66 -15.92 -11.13 -20.77
N GLN A 67 -14.61 -11.24 -20.97
CA GLN A 67 -13.79 -12.31 -20.38
C GLN A 67 -13.73 -12.18 -18.86
N ASN A 68 -13.57 -10.97 -18.34
CA ASN A 68 -13.60 -10.71 -16.90
C ASN A 68 -14.97 -11.05 -16.30
N GLU A 69 -16.06 -10.66 -16.94
CA GLU A 69 -17.41 -11.00 -16.49
C GLU A 69 -17.62 -12.52 -16.44
N GLN A 70 -17.21 -13.26 -17.47
CA GLN A 70 -17.28 -14.71 -17.49
C GLN A 70 -16.41 -15.36 -16.40
N MET A 71 -15.22 -14.83 -16.15
CA MET A 71 -14.35 -15.33 -15.07
C MET A 71 -14.98 -15.11 -13.69
N VAL A 72 -15.56 -13.93 -13.46
CA VAL A 72 -16.24 -13.61 -12.20
C VAL A 72 -17.47 -14.49 -12.00
N GLN A 73 -18.29 -14.69 -13.04
CA GLN A 73 -19.45 -15.57 -12.98
C GLN A 73 -19.05 -17.02 -12.65
N LYS A 74 -18.00 -17.55 -13.30
CA LYS A 74 -17.47 -18.90 -12.99
C LYS A 74 -17.01 -19.01 -11.53
N LYS A 75 -16.29 -18.00 -11.01
CA LYS A 75 -15.83 -18.00 -9.61
C LYS A 75 -16.97 -17.92 -8.60
N ILE A 76 -18.04 -17.18 -8.92
CA ILE A 76 -19.24 -17.10 -8.08
C ILE A 76 -19.92 -18.47 -8.03
N GLU A 77 -20.09 -19.11 -9.18
CA GLU A 77 -20.73 -20.43 -9.26
C GLU A 77 -19.90 -21.50 -8.55
N GLU A 78 -18.58 -21.49 -8.71
CA GLU A 78 -17.69 -22.41 -7.99
C GLU A 78 -17.78 -22.24 -6.48
N LYS A 79 -17.80 -20.99 -5.98
CA LYS A 79 -18.01 -20.73 -4.54
C LYS A 79 -19.36 -21.19 -4.06
N ARG A 80 -20.42 -21.03 -4.86
CA ARG A 80 -21.76 -21.52 -4.55
C ARG A 80 -21.77 -23.05 -4.44
N ILE A 81 -21.26 -23.75 -5.45
CA ILE A 81 -21.21 -25.22 -5.46
C ILE A 81 -20.42 -25.75 -4.26
N ASN A 82 -19.28 -25.12 -3.94
CA ASN A 82 -18.49 -25.51 -2.77
C ASN A 82 -19.28 -25.32 -1.46
N SER A 83 -20.01 -24.22 -1.32
CA SER A 83 -20.87 -23.99 -0.15
C SER A 83 -22.04 -24.99 -0.05
N GLU A 84 -22.64 -25.36 -1.17
CA GLU A 84 -23.70 -26.37 -1.23
C GLU A 84 -23.15 -27.77 -0.87
N MET A 85 -21.93 -28.11 -1.31
CA MET A 85 -21.27 -29.36 -0.97
C MET A 85 -20.89 -29.44 0.51
N GLU A 86 -20.43 -28.34 1.11
CA GLU A 86 -20.15 -28.27 2.55
C GLU A 86 -21.43 -28.43 3.38
N LEU A 87 -22.51 -27.75 3.00
CA LEU A 87 -23.82 -27.91 3.63
C LEU A 87 -24.34 -29.35 3.52
N MET A 88 -24.19 -29.98 2.36
CA MET A 88 -24.61 -31.37 2.16
C MET A 88 -23.81 -32.33 3.05
N LYS A 89 -22.49 -32.13 3.20
CA LYS A 89 -21.65 -32.94 4.10
C LYS A 89 -22.06 -32.76 5.57
N ASP A 90 -22.39 -31.55 6.00
CA ASP A 90 -22.85 -31.27 7.37
C ASP A 90 -24.24 -31.88 7.63
N LEU A 91 -25.17 -31.78 6.66
CA LEU A 91 -26.47 -32.44 6.73
C LEU A 91 -26.34 -33.95 6.78
N GLN A 92 -25.51 -34.55 5.93
CA GLN A 92 -25.27 -35.99 5.93
C GLN A 92 -24.67 -36.48 7.25
N LYS A 93 -23.76 -35.69 7.85
CA LYS A 93 -23.18 -35.98 9.18
C LYS A 93 -24.24 -35.92 10.28
N LYS A 94 -25.14 -34.93 10.25
CA LYS A 94 -26.25 -34.78 11.21
C LYS A 94 -27.27 -35.92 11.09
N PHE A 95 -27.68 -36.29 9.88
CA PHE A 95 -28.60 -37.42 9.66
C PHE A 95 -27.99 -38.76 10.06
N ARG A 96 -26.69 -38.98 9.82
CA ARG A 96 -26.01 -40.22 10.19
C ARG A 96 -25.83 -40.37 11.70
N ASN A 97 -25.64 -39.26 12.41
CA ASN A 97 -25.58 -39.25 13.87
C ASN A 97 -26.96 -39.42 14.50
N GLN A 98 -28.03 -38.95 13.85
CA GLN A 98 -29.40 -39.08 14.33
C GLN A 98 -29.99 -40.48 14.09
N ALA A 99 -29.46 -41.25 13.13
CA ALA A 99 -29.84 -42.64 12.87
C ALA A 99 -29.08 -43.68 13.73
N ALA A 100 -28.11 -43.25 14.55
CA ALA A 100 -27.31 -44.12 15.41
C ALA A 100 -27.69 -44.02 16.91
N ASP A 101 -28.68 -43.20 17.25
CA ASP A 101 -29.17 -42.99 18.62
C ASP A 101 -30.65 -43.40 18.71
N ASP A 102 -30.92 -44.66 18.38
CA ASP A 102 -32.23 -45.29 18.57
C ASP A 102 -32.29 -45.86 19.99
N GLY A 103 -32.65 -45.00 20.94
CA GLY A 103 -32.72 -45.35 22.35
C GLY A 103 -33.12 -44.23 23.30
N ASP A 104 -33.98 -43.30 22.91
CA ASP A 104 -34.43 -42.24 23.83
C ASP A 104 -35.87 -42.49 24.33
N GLN A 105 -35.96 -42.97 25.58
CA GLN A 105 -37.21 -43.04 26.34
C GLN A 105 -37.66 -41.64 26.73
N VAL A 106 -38.77 -41.19 26.13
CA VAL A 106 -39.40 -39.91 26.45
C VAL A 106 -40.03 -39.97 27.85
N SER A 107 -39.29 -39.50 28.85
CA SER A 107 -39.79 -39.24 30.21
C SER A 107 -40.43 -37.85 30.24
N VAL A 108 -41.77 -37.81 30.26
CA VAL A 108 -42.54 -36.58 30.41
C VAL A 108 -42.49 -36.13 31.87
N ARG A 109 -41.43 -35.44 32.28
CA ARG A 109 -41.45 -34.63 33.49
C ARG A 109 -42.06 -33.27 33.16
N GLN A 110 -43.25 -33.05 33.70
CA GLN A 110 -43.92 -31.75 33.75
C GLN A 110 -42.94 -30.68 34.26
N ALA A 111 -42.53 -29.78 33.37
CA ALA A 111 -41.72 -28.63 33.72
C ALA A 111 -42.57 -27.68 34.58
N SER A 112 -42.22 -27.57 35.85
CA SER A 112 -42.71 -26.49 36.70
C SER A 112 -42.26 -25.15 36.11
N THR A 113 -43.15 -24.17 36.18
CA THR A 113 -42.90 -22.79 35.78
C THR A 113 -41.70 -22.26 36.56
N GLN A 114 -40.54 -22.20 35.91
CA GLN A 114 -39.41 -21.46 36.45
C GLN A 114 -39.79 -19.98 36.36
N VAL A 115 -39.88 -19.33 37.52
CA VAL A 115 -39.90 -17.88 37.60
C VAL A 115 -38.61 -17.43 36.93
N VAL A 116 -38.72 -16.83 35.74
CA VAL A 116 -37.62 -16.17 35.05
C VAL A 116 -37.25 -14.97 35.91
N VAL A 117 -36.38 -15.19 36.89
CA VAL A 117 -35.65 -14.13 37.55
C VAL A 117 -34.86 -13.48 36.43
N ALA A 118 -35.24 -12.25 36.06
CA ALA A 118 -34.52 -11.46 35.09
C ALA A 118 -33.04 -11.52 35.44
N ALA A 119 -32.23 -12.02 34.50
CA ALA A 119 -30.79 -12.04 34.69
C ALA A 119 -30.36 -10.63 35.11
N PRO A 120 -29.52 -10.49 36.15
CA PRO A 120 -29.02 -9.18 36.53
C PRO A 120 -28.44 -8.51 35.28
N PRO A 121 -28.68 -7.19 35.08
CA PRO A 121 -28.18 -6.50 33.90
C PRO A 121 -26.70 -6.82 33.76
N ALA A 122 -26.31 -7.35 32.60
CA ALA A 122 -24.94 -7.72 32.33
C ALA A 122 -24.03 -6.53 32.71
N PRO A 123 -22.93 -6.77 33.43
CA PRO A 123 -22.03 -5.69 33.81
C PRO A 123 -21.66 -4.93 32.54
N ALA A 124 -21.85 -3.60 32.57
CA ALA A 124 -21.50 -2.72 31.47
C ALA A 124 -20.06 -3.04 31.09
N LYS A 125 -19.85 -3.57 29.87
CA LYS A 125 -18.49 -3.79 29.37
C LYS A 125 -17.80 -2.44 29.40
N GLU A 126 -16.72 -2.33 30.18
CA GLU A 126 -15.87 -1.15 30.14
C GLU A 126 -15.32 -1.02 28.72
N GLU A 127 -15.80 -0.02 28.00
CA GLU A 127 -15.32 0.25 26.66
C GLU A 127 -13.90 0.78 26.74
N LYS A 128 -12.98 0.02 26.14
CA LYS A 128 -11.59 0.41 25.98
C LYS A 128 -11.50 1.54 24.97
N LYS A 129 -11.35 2.76 25.49
CA LYS A 129 -11.34 3.97 24.67
C LYS A 129 -10.01 4.20 23.98
N ASN A 130 -8.91 3.71 24.55
CA ASN A 130 -7.57 3.93 24.01
C ASN A 130 -7.10 2.75 23.18
N ARG A 131 -6.41 3.03 22.08
CA ARG A 131 -5.88 2.02 21.18
C ARG A 131 -4.49 2.41 20.70
N ILE A 132 -3.62 1.42 20.58
CA ILE A 132 -2.35 1.53 19.89
C ILE A 132 -2.34 0.59 18.68
N THR A 133 -1.87 1.09 17.54
CA THR A 133 -1.82 0.34 16.29
C THR A 133 -0.44 0.47 15.66
N PRO A 134 0.49 -0.46 15.91
CA PRO A 134 1.60 -0.68 14.99
C PRO A 134 1.09 -1.08 13.61
N TYR A 135 1.67 -0.48 12.58
CA TYR A 135 1.32 -0.79 11.19
C TYR A 135 2.56 -0.81 10.30
N ALA A 136 2.47 -1.57 9.22
CA ALA A 136 3.43 -1.58 8.14
C ALA A 136 2.70 -1.63 6.80
N GLY A 137 3.32 -1.10 5.75
CA GLY A 137 2.67 -0.91 4.48
C GLY A 137 3.60 -0.56 3.35
N LEU A 138 3.00 -0.20 2.23
CA LEU A 138 3.66 0.26 1.02
C LEU A 138 3.10 1.64 0.66
N THR A 139 3.98 2.54 0.25
CA THR A 139 3.65 3.89 -0.25
C THR A 139 4.08 3.98 -1.71
N ARG A 140 3.17 4.46 -2.55
CA ARG A 140 3.45 4.83 -3.94
C ARG A 140 3.36 6.34 -4.09
N PHE A 141 4.40 6.94 -4.64
CA PHE A 141 4.46 8.35 -5.01
C PHE A 141 4.05 8.46 -6.49
N ASN A 142 2.89 9.06 -6.73
CA ASN A 142 2.38 9.29 -8.08
C ASN A 142 2.96 10.60 -8.60
N GLU A 143 3.36 10.64 -9.88
CA GLU A 143 3.87 11.84 -10.58
C GLU A 143 5.34 12.22 -10.34
N ALA A 144 6.02 11.70 -9.30
CA ALA A 144 7.41 12.05 -9.02
C ALA A 144 8.49 11.28 -9.80
N CYS A 145 8.11 10.19 -10.48
CA CYS A 145 9.01 9.32 -11.25
C CYS A 145 8.27 8.83 -12.50
N LEU A 146 8.97 8.68 -13.62
CA LEU A 146 8.39 8.29 -14.92
C LEU A 146 7.53 7.01 -14.89
N ASP A 147 7.74 6.10 -13.92
CA ASP A 147 6.92 4.91 -13.70
C ASP A 147 6.25 4.84 -12.29
N GLY A 148 6.35 5.92 -11.51
CA GLY A 148 5.96 5.98 -10.10
C GLY A 148 6.99 5.31 -9.19
N CYS A 149 7.35 5.98 -8.10
CA CYS A 149 8.32 5.45 -7.14
C CYS A 149 7.59 4.73 -5.99
N GLU A 150 8.05 3.52 -5.66
CA GLU A 150 7.50 2.68 -4.59
C GLU A 150 8.45 2.65 -3.37
N SER A 151 7.90 2.80 -2.17
CA SER A 151 8.67 2.72 -0.94
C SER A 151 9.17 1.30 -0.68
N LYS A 152 10.42 1.17 -0.21
CA LYS A 152 10.96 -0.11 0.26
C LYS A 152 10.29 -0.56 1.57
N ILE A 153 10.02 0.41 2.46
CA ILE A 153 9.34 0.15 3.73
C ILE A 153 8.56 1.39 4.17
N HIS A 154 7.31 1.16 4.59
CA HIS A 154 6.52 2.12 5.36
C HIS A 154 6.11 1.44 6.66
N ALA A 155 6.45 2.03 7.81
CA ALA A 155 6.12 1.49 9.12
C ALA A 155 5.81 2.61 10.10
N GLY A 156 4.93 2.34 11.07
CA GLY A 156 4.54 3.36 12.03
C GLY A 156 3.76 2.83 13.23
N LEU A 157 3.43 3.78 14.10
CA LEU A 157 2.64 3.59 15.32
C LEU A 157 1.55 4.64 15.37
N ALA A 158 0.30 4.22 15.49
CA ALA A 158 -0.83 5.12 15.72
C ALA A 158 -1.39 4.93 17.14
N PHE A 159 -1.74 6.03 17.79
CA PHE A 159 -2.43 6.07 19.07
C PHE A 159 -3.78 6.73 18.85
N ASP A 160 -4.87 5.98 19.00
CA ASP A 160 -6.23 6.47 18.80
C ASP A 160 -7.00 6.47 20.14
N THR A 161 -7.81 7.50 20.36
CA THR A 161 -8.82 7.59 21.42
C THR A 161 -10.20 7.62 20.80
N MET A 162 -11.07 6.69 21.20
CA MET A 162 -12.49 6.70 20.89
C MET A 162 -13.16 7.81 21.70
N VAL A 163 -13.63 8.84 21.02
CA VAL A 163 -14.40 9.95 21.61
C VAL A 163 -15.88 9.58 21.70
N SER A 164 -16.36 8.78 20.73
CA SER A 164 -17.66 8.10 20.76
C SER A 164 -17.53 6.72 20.13
N ASP A 165 -18.56 5.90 20.22
CA ASP A 165 -18.62 4.55 19.66
C ASP A 165 -18.27 4.48 18.17
N ARG A 166 -18.51 5.58 17.44
CA ARG A 166 -18.26 5.70 16.00
C ARG A 166 -17.14 6.65 15.64
N PHE A 167 -16.57 7.40 16.58
CA PHE A 167 -15.60 8.45 16.25
C PHE A 167 -14.35 8.33 17.10
N SER A 168 -13.19 8.28 16.43
CA SER A 168 -11.88 8.30 17.09
C SER A 168 -11.01 9.45 16.58
N VAL A 169 -10.19 9.96 17.48
CA VAL A 169 -9.13 10.93 17.18
C VAL A 169 -7.81 10.33 17.66
N GLY A 170 -6.76 10.46 16.86
CA GLY A 170 -5.48 9.87 17.18
C GLY A 170 -4.29 10.58 16.57
N ILE A 171 -3.12 10.25 17.09
CA ILE A 171 -1.83 10.70 16.59
C ILE A 171 -1.05 9.52 16.01
N GLY A 172 -0.36 9.72 14.90
CA GLY A 172 0.44 8.70 14.22
C GLY A 172 1.89 9.14 14.05
N LEU A 173 2.82 8.23 14.25
CA LEU A 173 4.24 8.39 13.91
C LEU A 173 4.56 7.40 12.79
N GLY A 174 5.09 7.88 11.68
CA GLY A 174 5.43 7.06 10.52
C GLY A 174 6.88 7.27 10.06
N LEU A 175 7.52 6.20 9.62
CA LEU A 175 8.80 6.18 8.93
C LEU A 175 8.59 5.59 7.53
N THR A 176 9.01 6.30 6.50
CA THR A 176 9.02 5.81 5.10
C THR A 176 10.45 5.86 4.58
N THR A 177 10.91 4.78 3.96
CA THR A 177 12.17 4.82 3.21
C THR A 177 11.99 4.29 1.80
N MET A 178 12.78 4.84 0.89
CA MET A 178 12.76 4.56 -0.54
C MET A 178 14.17 4.78 -1.08
N SER A 179 14.56 4.01 -2.09
CA SER A 179 15.77 4.33 -2.86
C SER A 179 15.39 4.48 -4.32
N ILE A 180 15.89 5.54 -4.93
CA ILE A 180 15.62 5.93 -6.32
C ILE A 180 16.93 5.79 -7.08
N ILE A 181 16.87 5.35 -8.34
CA ILE A 181 18.03 5.38 -9.23
C ILE A 181 17.89 6.60 -10.13
N ASP A 182 18.81 7.56 -10.02
CA ASP A 182 18.85 8.69 -10.93
C ASP A 182 19.29 8.23 -12.32
N THR A 183 18.35 8.16 -13.26
CA THR A 183 18.61 7.82 -14.67
C THR A 183 18.61 9.06 -15.57
N ALA A 184 18.42 10.27 -15.01
CA ALA A 184 18.23 11.50 -15.77
C ALA A 184 19.50 11.94 -16.54
N ASN A 185 20.69 11.42 -16.19
CA ASN A 185 21.94 11.73 -16.88
C ASN A 185 22.39 10.68 -17.91
N THR A 186 21.48 9.82 -18.41
CA THR A 186 21.84 8.80 -19.42
C THR A 186 21.74 9.30 -20.88
N PHE A 187 21.45 10.57 -21.12
CA PHE A 187 21.51 11.18 -22.45
C PHE A 187 22.86 11.84 -22.70
N GLY A 188 23.86 11.01 -23.01
CA GLY A 188 25.07 11.43 -23.71
C GLY A 188 24.73 11.83 -25.15
N GLN A 189 24.16 13.02 -25.34
CA GLN A 189 24.06 13.66 -26.65
C GLN A 189 25.46 14.10 -27.10
N ASN A 190 26.14 13.17 -27.78
CA ASN A 190 27.30 13.47 -28.61
C ASN A 190 26.86 14.31 -29.80
N TYR A 191 26.93 15.64 -29.72
CA TYR A 191 26.86 16.46 -30.93
C TYR A 191 27.92 17.55 -31.07
N TYR A 192 28.78 17.79 -30.07
CA TYR A 192 29.99 18.59 -30.28
C TYR A 192 31.18 18.06 -29.47
N ASN A 193 32.27 17.85 -30.21
CA ASN A 193 33.58 17.37 -29.80
C ASN A 193 34.26 18.33 -28.80
N THR A 194 33.94 18.18 -27.51
CA THR A 194 34.78 18.63 -26.40
C THR A 194 34.98 17.43 -25.49
N GLY A 195 36.23 16.97 -25.31
CA GLY A 195 36.64 15.71 -24.68
C GLY A 195 36.25 15.49 -23.21
N PHE A 196 34.98 15.64 -22.86
CA PHE A 196 34.36 15.33 -21.59
C PHE A 196 33.43 14.13 -21.77
N ASN A 197 33.92 12.93 -21.47
CA ASN A 197 33.06 11.76 -21.27
C ASN A 197 32.64 11.73 -19.79
N VAL A 198 31.49 12.32 -19.48
CA VAL A 198 30.86 12.15 -18.17
C VAL A 198 30.01 10.88 -18.24
N SER A 199 30.58 9.75 -17.83
CA SER A 199 29.86 8.49 -17.64
C SER A 199 29.30 8.44 -16.22
N THR A 200 28.27 9.23 -15.93
CA THR A 200 27.48 9.06 -14.69
C THR A 200 26.60 7.84 -14.86
N THR A 201 27.06 6.71 -14.33
CA THR A 201 26.22 5.52 -14.14
C THR A 201 25.23 5.87 -13.04
N GLY A 202 23.92 5.65 -13.26
CA GLY A 202 22.87 6.16 -12.38
C GLY A 202 23.16 5.99 -10.89
N ASP A 203 23.26 7.11 -10.18
CA ASP A 203 23.57 7.13 -8.76
C ASP A 203 22.30 6.78 -7.96
N GLU A 204 22.45 5.97 -6.91
CA GLU A 204 21.35 5.62 -6.01
C GLU A 204 21.17 6.75 -5.00
N ILE A 205 19.92 7.18 -4.84
CA ILE A 205 19.47 8.24 -3.95
C ILE A 205 18.58 7.61 -2.88
N ASP A 206 18.95 7.75 -1.61
CA ASP A 206 18.16 7.34 -0.47
C ASP A 206 17.25 8.47 -0.01
N TYR A 207 15.95 8.16 0.06
CA TYR A 207 14.91 9.01 0.59
C TYR A 207 14.41 8.44 1.92
N THR A 208 14.46 9.24 2.97
CA THR A 208 13.92 8.89 4.30
C THR A 208 12.98 9.97 4.78
N ARG A 209 11.81 9.57 5.26
CA ARG A 209 10.80 10.50 5.79
C ARG A 209 10.28 10.05 7.15
N VAL A 210 10.22 11.00 8.08
CA VAL A 210 9.54 10.86 9.37
C VAL A 210 8.31 11.75 9.37
N GLY A 211 7.15 11.19 9.71
CA GLY A 211 5.87 11.91 9.75
C GLY A 211 5.21 11.83 11.13
N LEU A 212 4.60 12.94 11.54
CA LEU A 212 3.67 13.04 12.66
C LEU A 212 2.29 13.41 12.09
N ASP A 213 1.32 12.51 12.21
CA ASP A 213 -0.04 12.71 11.69
C ASP A 213 -1.04 12.88 12.84
N LEU A 214 -1.99 13.80 12.70
CA LEU A 214 -3.21 13.88 13.49
C LEU A 214 -4.36 13.36 12.63
N ASN A 215 -5.01 12.28 13.07
CA ASN A 215 -6.02 11.56 12.31
C ASN A 215 -7.36 11.55 13.04
N SER A 216 -8.44 11.59 12.27
CA SER A 216 -9.80 11.35 12.74
C SER A 216 -10.41 10.22 11.92
N LYS A 217 -11.13 9.31 12.59
CA LYS A 217 -11.79 8.16 11.93
C LYS A 217 -13.24 8.08 12.37
N PHE A 218 -14.11 7.78 11.42
CA PHE A 218 -15.52 7.51 11.60
C PHE A 218 -15.82 6.06 11.21
N PHE A 219 -16.29 5.26 12.16
CA PHE A 219 -16.67 3.87 11.96
C PHE A 219 -18.14 3.77 11.60
N PHE A 220 -18.44 3.07 10.50
CA PHE A 220 -19.81 2.89 10.04
C PHE A 220 -20.61 1.93 10.94
N THR A 221 -19.92 1.00 11.59
CA THR A 221 -20.52 -0.04 12.43
C THR A 221 -19.81 -0.10 13.79
N VAL A 222 -20.60 -0.35 14.84
CA VAL A 222 -20.13 -0.35 16.25
C VAL A 222 -20.08 -1.76 16.83
N GLU A 223 -21.12 -2.56 16.57
CA GLU A 223 -21.33 -3.85 17.22
C GLU A 223 -20.79 -5.06 16.42
N THR A 224 -20.33 -4.82 15.19
CA THR A 224 -19.86 -5.89 14.31
C THR A 224 -18.36 -6.11 14.47
N LYS A 225 -17.92 -7.36 14.29
CA LYS A 225 -16.48 -7.69 14.29
C LYS A 225 -15.72 -6.98 13.16
N LEU A 226 -16.36 -6.81 12.01
CA LEU A 226 -15.83 -6.01 10.91
C LEU A 226 -16.33 -4.57 11.06
N ARG A 227 -15.44 -3.60 11.20
CA ARG A 227 -15.74 -2.18 11.34
C ARG A 227 -15.13 -1.39 10.19
N PRO A 228 -15.87 -1.18 9.09
CA PRO A 228 -15.46 -0.26 8.04
C PRO A 228 -15.38 1.16 8.60
N PHE A 229 -14.41 1.95 8.15
CA PHE A 229 -14.26 3.34 8.55
C PHE A 229 -13.76 4.22 7.41
N VAL A 230 -14.06 5.51 7.54
CA VAL A 230 -13.50 6.60 6.73
C VAL A 230 -12.87 7.63 7.67
N GLY A 231 -11.85 8.33 7.23
CA GLY A 231 -11.14 9.28 8.05
C GLY A 231 -10.48 10.38 7.25
N VAL A 232 -10.08 11.42 7.97
CA VAL A 232 -9.26 12.51 7.45
C VAL A 232 -8.16 12.81 8.45
N GLY A 233 -7.02 13.27 7.96
CA GLY A 233 -5.89 13.62 8.80
C GLY A 233 -5.07 14.76 8.23
N VAL A 234 -4.32 15.41 9.11
CA VAL A 234 -3.31 16.40 8.76
C VAL A 234 -1.99 15.98 9.39
N GLY A 235 -0.89 16.14 8.67
CA GLY A 235 0.41 15.67 9.12
C GLY A 235 1.48 16.73 8.95
N TYR A 236 2.53 16.61 9.76
CA TYR A 236 3.80 17.29 9.57
C TYR A 236 4.86 16.24 9.25
N GLU A 237 5.59 16.45 8.17
CA GLU A 237 6.57 15.50 7.67
C GLU A 237 7.93 16.16 7.53
N ARG A 238 8.98 15.40 7.82
CA ARG A 238 10.37 15.78 7.57
C ARG A 238 11.00 14.71 6.70
N ALA A 239 11.39 15.10 5.50
CA ALA A 239 12.06 14.25 4.54
C ALA A 239 13.56 14.61 4.47
N SER A 240 14.38 13.61 4.17
CA SER A 240 15.82 13.72 3.93
C SER A 240 16.15 12.92 2.68
N VAL A 241 16.92 13.55 1.78
CA VAL A 241 17.39 12.95 0.53
C VAL A 241 18.92 12.94 0.54
N LYS A 242 19.54 11.80 0.24
CA LYS A 242 20.99 11.62 0.29
C LYS A 242 21.48 10.70 -0.84
N TYR A 243 22.63 10.98 -1.45
CA TYR A 243 23.30 10.03 -2.35
C TYR A 243 23.93 8.85 -1.59
N THR A 244 23.67 7.62 -2.04
CA THR A 244 24.13 6.37 -1.40
C THR A 244 25.58 6.04 -1.72
N LYS A 245 26.07 6.42 -2.91
CA LYS A 245 27.43 6.12 -3.37
C LYS A 245 28.33 7.35 -3.33
N LYS A 246 29.52 7.16 -2.75
CA LYS A 246 30.69 8.02 -3.01
C LYS A 246 31.27 7.61 -4.37
N SER A 247 30.66 8.09 -5.44
CA SER A 247 31.13 7.77 -6.79
C SER A 247 32.32 8.67 -7.15
N SER A 248 33.48 8.02 -7.22
CA SER A 248 34.77 8.35 -7.85
C SER A 248 35.06 9.80 -8.29
N GLN A 249 36.18 10.29 -7.78
CA GLN A 249 36.88 11.53 -8.15
C GLN A 249 36.67 11.97 -9.60
N PHE A 250 36.13 13.17 -9.77
CA PHE A 250 36.26 13.92 -11.02
C PHE A 250 37.75 14.22 -11.24
N GLN A 251 38.40 13.52 -12.17
CA GLN A 251 39.75 13.87 -12.60
C GLN A 251 39.65 14.77 -13.84
N ASN A 252 39.53 16.08 -13.62
CA ASN A 252 39.77 17.04 -14.68
C ASN A 252 41.27 17.00 -15.07
N ASN A 253 41.59 17.13 -16.35
CA ASN A 253 42.97 17.29 -16.87
C ASN A 253 43.76 18.47 -16.25
N PHE A 254 43.12 19.28 -15.40
CA PHE A 254 43.69 20.42 -14.67
C PHE A 254 43.90 20.16 -13.17
N GLY A 255 43.73 18.93 -12.67
CA GLY A 255 44.16 18.54 -11.32
C GLY A 255 43.26 18.99 -10.16
N THR A 256 42.04 19.48 -10.42
CA THR A 256 41.06 19.76 -9.35
C THR A 256 40.21 18.53 -9.05
N ASN A 257 40.46 17.91 -7.90
CA ASN A 257 39.62 16.87 -7.32
C ASN A 257 38.42 17.53 -6.62
N SER A 258 37.21 17.38 -7.18
CA SER A 258 35.98 17.70 -6.46
C SER A 258 35.42 16.41 -5.84
N ASN A 259 35.23 16.42 -4.52
CA ASN A 259 34.65 15.30 -3.78
C ASN A 259 33.12 15.37 -3.92
N LEU A 260 32.56 14.54 -4.79
CA LEU A 260 31.12 14.26 -4.86
C LEU A 260 30.84 13.15 -3.82
N GLY A 261 30.31 13.46 -2.64
CA GLY A 261 30.19 12.35 -1.66
C GLY A 261 29.56 12.51 -0.30
N ASP A 262 28.89 13.62 0.06
CA ASP A 262 28.08 13.63 1.29
C ASP A 262 26.95 14.67 1.31
N ASP A 263 26.44 15.04 0.13
CA ASP A 263 25.38 16.03 0.04
C ASP A 263 24.05 15.41 0.52
N SER A 264 23.42 16.04 1.49
CA SER A 264 22.10 15.67 1.99
C SER A 264 21.24 16.91 2.12
N VAL A 265 19.99 16.81 1.66
CA VAL A 265 19.03 17.90 1.75
C VAL A 265 17.85 17.43 2.57
N THR A 266 17.40 18.26 3.50
CA THR A 266 16.21 17.98 4.31
C THR A 266 15.13 19.02 4.07
N GLY A 267 13.89 18.57 3.92
CA GLY A 267 12.72 19.43 3.75
C GLY A 267 11.60 19.04 4.71
N SER A 268 10.78 20.02 5.10
CA SER A 268 9.61 19.80 5.95
C SER A 268 8.31 20.29 5.33
N SER A 269 7.30 19.43 5.30
CA SER A 269 6.00 19.70 4.68
C SER A 269 4.85 19.48 5.66
N VAL A 270 3.75 20.17 5.41
CA VAL A 270 2.45 19.90 6.02
C VAL A 270 1.61 19.16 4.99
N SER A 271 0.92 18.11 5.41
CA SER A 271 0.10 17.26 4.53
C SER A 271 -1.34 17.18 5.00
N ALA A 272 -2.23 16.91 4.05
CA ALA A 272 -3.59 16.48 4.30
C ALA A 272 -3.77 15.06 3.75
N SER A 273 -4.60 14.27 4.41
CA SER A 273 -4.86 12.89 4.01
C SER A 273 -6.32 12.48 4.18
N GLY A 274 -6.77 11.63 3.27
CA GLY A 274 -8.01 10.86 3.38
C GLY A 274 -7.67 9.41 3.69
N ILE A 275 -8.45 8.78 4.57
CA ILE A 275 -8.25 7.42 5.04
C ILE A 275 -9.54 6.63 4.78
N LEU A 276 -9.41 5.44 4.22
CA LEU A 276 -10.51 4.49 4.05
C LEU A 276 -10.01 3.11 4.47
N GLY A 277 -10.76 2.39 5.29
CA GLY A 277 -10.31 1.07 5.70
C GLY A 277 -11.35 0.25 6.42
N ALA A 278 -10.92 -0.88 6.94
CA ALA A 278 -11.71 -1.72 7.81
C ALA A 278 -10.85 -2.30 8.93
N GLU A 279 -11.47 -2.44 10.11
CA GLU A 279 -10.87 -3.09 11.26
C GLU A 279 -11.63 -4.39 11.56
N LEU A 280 -10.91 -5.51 11.62
CA LEU A 280 -11.44 -6.80 12.04
C LEU A 280 -11.07 -7.06 13.50
N LEU A 281 -12.04 -6.96 14.39
CA LEU A 281 -11.91 -7.33 15.79
C LEU A 281 -11.80 -8.84 15.96
N LEU A 282 -10.66 -9.29 16.47
CA LEU A 282 -10.43 -10.69 16.87
C LEU A 282 -10.93 -10.92 18.30
N SER A 283 -10.82 -9.91 19.15
CA SER A 283 -11.30 -9.91 20.55
C SER A 283 -11.72 -8.50 20.97
N ASP A 284 -12.20 -8.36 22.22
CA ASP A 284 -12.55 -7.06 22.82
C ASP A 284 -11.34 -6.09 22.93
N SER A 285 -10.11 -6.57 22.68
CA SER A 285 -8.88 -5.78 22.83
C SER A 285 -7.90 -5.91 21.68
N ILE A 286 -8.11 -6.83 20.74
CA ILE A 286 -7.18 -7.07 19.64
C ILE A 286 -7.96 -7.06 18.33
N GLY A 287 -7.48 -6.28 17.37
CA GLY A 287 -8.02 -6.20 16.03
C GLY A 287 -6.92 -6.14 14.98
N VAL A 288 -7.28 -6.43 13.73
CA VAL A 288 -6.42 -6.26 12.57
C VAL A 288 -7.01 -5.17 11.71
N GLN A 289 -6.21 -4.18 11.33
CA GLN A 289 -6.62 -3.04 10.53
C GLN A 289 -6.03 -3.15 9.13
N LEU A 290 -6.84 -2.92 8.10
CA LEU A 290 -6.40 -2.68 6.73
C LEU A 290 -6.89 -1.29 6.33
N ASP A 291 -5.97 -0.39 5.98
CA ASP A 291 -6.32 0.96 5.51
C ASP A 291 -5.61 1.35 4.23
N PHE A 292 -6.36 2.05 3.40
CA PHE A 292 -5.88 2.81 2.26
C PHE A 292 -5.84 4.27 2.66
N ARG A 293 -4.70 4.93 2.46
CA ARG A 293 -4.52 6.35 2.73
C ARG A 293 -4.08 7.06 1.47
N TYR A 294 -4.79 8.13 1.13
CA TYR A 294 -4.36 9.08 0.11
C TYR A 294 -3.87 10.34 0.80
N LYS A 295 -2.62 10.74 0.55
CA LYS A 295 -1.99 11.90 1.19
C LYS A 295 -1.51 12.89 0.12
N LYS A 296 -1.65 14.18 0.40
CA LYS A 296 -1.15 15.27 -0.41
C LYS A 296 -0.48 16.31 0.47
N ASN A 297 0.76 16.68 0.16
CA ASN A 297 1.41 17.80 0.82
C ASN A 297 0.77 19.12 0.39
N LEU A 298 0.49 19.98 1.35
CA LEU A 298 -0.06 21.32 1.18
C LEU A 298 1.04 22.38 1.12
N THR A 299 2.17 22.10 1.75
CA THR A 299 3.36 22.95 1.74
C THR A 299 4.56 22.16 1.26
N ASN A 300 5.54 22.88 0.73
CA ASN A 300 6.81 22.31 0.32
C ASN A 300 7.91 22.85 1.24
N GLY A 301 8.79 21.97 1.69
CA GLY A 301 9.88 22.28 2.60
C GLY A 301 11.25 22.36 1.95
N PHE A 302 11.36 21.96 0.68
CA PHE A 302 12.56 22.14 -0.11
C PHE A 302 12.49 23.55 -0.73
N GLY A 303 13.32 24.46 -0.22
CA GLY A 303 13.29 25.85 -0.65
C GLY A 303 13.72 26.00 -2.12
N LYS A 304 12.91 26.73 -2.90
CA LYS A 304 13.32 27.29 -4.21
C LYS A 304 14.25 28.51 -4.05
N ASP A 305 14.55 28.92 -2.83
CA ASP A 305 15.29 30.15 -2.51
C ASP A 305 16.83 30.05 -2.65
N SER A 306 17.35 28.97 -3.23
CA SER A 306 18.76 28.92 -3.70
C SER A 306 18.97 29.70 -5.00
N GLN A 307 18.12 30.70 -5.29
CA GLN A 307 18.27 31.63 -6.40
C GLN A 307 17.94 33.06 -5.95
N THR A 308 18.66 33.62 -4.99
CA THR A 308 18.98 35.07 -4.95
C THR A 308 19.83 35.44 -3.74
N THR A 309 21.14 35.21 -3.79
CA THR A 309 22.06 36.17 -3.15
C THR A 309 23.36 36.22 -3.92
N ASN A 310 23.65 37.39 -4.46
CA ASN A 310 24.90 37.74 -5.12
C ASN A 310 26.10 37.36 -4.21
N ASN A 311 27.15 36.76 -4.80
CA ASN A 311 28.46 36.46 -4.21
C ASN A 311 28.61 35.23 -3.28
N SER A 312 28.33 34.01 -3.76
CA SER A 312 29.10 32.83 -3.33
C SER A 312 29.11 31.75 -4.42
N THR A 313 30.26 31.64 -5.08
CA THR A 313 30.52 30.97 -6.35
C THR A 313 30.63 29.44 -6.25
N TYR A 314 29.93 28.77 -5.33
CA TYR A 314 29.99 27.30 -5.21
C TYR A 314 28.70 26.73 -4.58
N LEU A 315 27.56 26.91 -5.24
CA LEU A 315 26.43 26.02 -4.98
C LEU A 315 26.74 24.68 -5.63
N ASN A 316 26.76 23.62 -4.83
CA ASN A 316 27.05 22.28 -5.30
C ASN A 316 25.90 21.82 -6.22
N PHE A 317 26.18 21.53 -7.48
CA PHE A 317 25.17 21.14 -8.48
C PHE A 317 24.26 20.00 -7.96
N ASN A 318 24.85 19.09 -7.18
CA ASN A 318 24.16 17.99 -6.52
C ASN A 318 23.05 18.46 -5.56
N GLU A 319 23.28 19.53 -4.81
CA GLU A 319 22.31 20.05 -3.84
C GLU A 319 21.06 20.60 -4.54
N ILE A 320 21.24 21.22 -5.70
CA ILE A 320 20.13 21.71 -6.55
C ILE A 320 19.32 20.54 -7.10
N VAL A 321 19.99 19.48 -7.59
CA VAL A 321 19.31 18.27 -8.09
C VAL A 321 18.54 17.57 -6.97
N LEU A 322 19.16 17.36 -5.81
CA LEU A 322 18.51 16.75 -4.64
C LEU A 322 17.33 17.58 -4.12
N SER A 323 17.45 18.92 -4.11
CA SER A 323 16.35 19.81 -3.70
C SER A 323 15.18 19.77 -4.69
N ASN A 324 15.45 19.75 -6.00
CA ASN A 324 14.42 19.64 -7.02
C ASN A 324 13.72 18.27 -6.96
N LEU A 325 14.47 17.19 -6.80
CA LEU A 325 13.91 15.85 -6.62
C LEU A 325 13.09 15.76 -5.33
N GLY A 326 13.59 16.31 -4.23
CA GLY A 326 12.86 16.39 -2.96
C GLY A 326 11.57 17.19 -3.08
N THR A 327 11.61 18.32 -3.82
CA THR A 327 10.46 19.16 -4.16
C THR A 327 9.43 18.36 -4.95
N GLU A 328 9.86 17.64 -5.99
CA GLU A 328 8.98 16.85 -6.85
C GLU A 328 8.30 15.71 -6.07
N ILE A 329 9.05 15.00 -5.22
CA ILE A 329 8.50 13.96 -4.33
C ILE A 329 7.53 14.56 -3.31
N GLN A 330 7.82 15.74 -2.74
CA GLN A 330 6.91 16.39 -1.80
C GLN A 330 5.64 16.90 -2.49
N ASP A 331 5.74 17.54 -3.66
CA ASP A 331 4.56 18.06 -4.36
C ASP A 331 3.67 16.94 -4.90
N SER A 332 4.22 15.72 -5.02
CA SER A 332 3.54 14.52 -5.47
C SER A 332 2.40 14.07 -4.55
N SER A 333 1.44 13.35 -5.13
CA SER A 333 0.40 12.70 -4.35
C SER A 333 0.76 11.27 -4.00
N GLU A 334 0.37 10.83 -2.81
CA GLU A 334 0.77 9.55 -2.25
C GLU A 334 -0.44 8.65 -2.03
N ALA A 335 -0.31 7.40 -2.48
CA ALA A 335 -1.24 6.33 -2.15
C ALA A 335 -0.53 5.31 -1.27
N GLN A 336 -1.14 4.95 -0.14
CA GLN A 336 -0.57 4.05 0.85
C GLN A 336 -1.54 2.92 1.15
N VAL A 337 -1.02 1.70 1.29
CA VAL A 337 -1.77 0.54 1.79
C VAL A 337 -1.07 0.05 3.04
N ASN A 338 -1.81 0.02 4.16
CA ASN A 338 -1.28 -0.30 5.48
C ASN A 338 -2.01 -1.49 6.08
N LEU A 339 -1.25 -2.39 6.70
CA LEU A 339 -1.73 -3.46 7.56
C LEU A 339 -1.28 -3.18 8.99
N GLY A 340 -2.24 -3.10 9.92
CA GLY A 340 -2.02 -2.78 11.32
C GLY A 340 -2.56 -3.82 12.29
N LEU A 341 -1.99 -3.88 13.48
CA LEU A 341 -2.50 -4.66 14.61
C LEU A 341 -2.99 -3.68 15.68
N THR A 342 -4.29 -3.59 15.90
CA THR A 342 -4.89 -2.69 16.89
C THR A 342 -4.96 -3.39 18.25
N ILE A 343 -4.46 -2.73 19.29
CA ILE A 343 -4.49 -3.19 20.67
C ILE A 343 -5.21 -2.14 21.52
N GLY A 344 -6.41 -2.48 22.00
CA GLY A 344 -7.21 -1.64 22.89
C GLY A 344 -6.90 -1.90 24.37
N PHE A 345 -6.86 -0.83 25.16
CA PHE A 345 -6.64 -0.89 26.61
C PHE A 345 -7.51 0.10 27.39
#